data_AF-A0A3D8YIN5-F1
#
_entry.id   AF-A0A3D8YIN5-F1
#
_cell.length_a   1.000
_cell.length_b   1.000
_cell.length_c   1.000
_cell.angle_alpha   90.00
_cell.angle_beta   90.00
_cell.angle_gamma   90.00
#
_symmetry.space_group_name_H-M   'P 1'
#
loop_
_entity.id
_entity.type
_entity.pdbx_description
1 polymer ?
#
loop_
_entity_poly.entity_id
_entity_poly.type
_entity_poly.pdbx_seq_one_letter_code
_entity_poly.pdbx_strand_id
1 'polypeptide(L)'
;LKLLESQLVLFNKDDSYRFLNFKKLNSFEEIYNLFFAVLAKKIPDRNNRIQEKYNYIPYLNSSLFEETELEMSRDGIGIDRLPEGDIYIFEKTILKG
;
A
#
# COMPACT_ATOMS: atom_id res chain seq x y z
N LEU A 1 -3.18 8.65 -3.54
CA LEU A 1 -2.17 7.65 -3.99
C LEU A 1 -1.96 7.63 -5.51
N LYS A 2 -3.00 7.49 -6.35
CA LYS A 2 -2.82 7.50 -7.82
C LYS A 2 -2.13 8.75 -8.35
N LEU A 3 -2.43 9.92 -7.79
CA LEU A 3 -1.70 11.15 -8.13
C LEU A 3 -0.19 11.05 -7.84
N LEU A 4 0.20 10.50 -6.68
CA LEU A 4 1.61 10.28 -6.33
C LEU A 4 2.29 9.32 -7.31
N GLU A 5 1.64 8.20 -7.62
CA GLU A 5 2.13 7.26 -8.63
C GLU A 5 2.35 7.95 -9.97
N SER A 6 1.36 8.70 -10.47
CA SER A 6 1.47 9.44 -11.73
C SER A 6 2.61 10.46 -11.71
N GLN A 7 2.82 11.15 -10.59
CA GLN A 7 3.92 12.09 -10.42
C GLN A 7 5.27 11.37 -10.48
N LEU A 8 5.44 10.26 -9.75
CA LEU A 8 6.69 9.48 -9.77
C LEU A 8 7.02 9.00 -11.19
N VAL A 9 6.04 8.47 -11.92
CA VAL A 9 6.24 8.04 -13.31
C VAL A 9 6.62 9.24 -14.20
N LEU A 10 5.91 10.36 -14.09
CA LEU A 10 6.15 11.54 -14.92
C LEU A 10 7.52 12.18 -14.67
N PHE A 11 7.93 12.30 -13.40
CA PHE A 11 9.22 12.89 -13.04
C PHE A 11 10.41 12.02 -13.47
N ASN A 12 10.28 10.69 -13.35
CA ASN A 12 11.35 9.75 -13.70
C ASN A 12 11.31 9.31 -15.17
N LYS A 13 10.21 9.60 -15.89
CA LYS A 13 9.94 9.14 -17.26
C LYS A 13 10.08 7.62 -17.41
N ASP A 14 9.67 6.89 -16.37
CA ASP A 14 9.81 5.44 -16.28
C ASP A 14 8.57 4.83 -15.61
N ASP A 15 7.92 3.91 -16.32
CA ASP A 15 6.74 3.18 -15.86
C ASP A 15 7.04 2.20 -14.72
N SER A 16 8.32 1.87 -14.48
CA SER A 16 8.74 1.02 -13.36
C SER A 16 8.36 1.60 -11.98
N TYR A 17 8.15 2.92 -11.91
CA TYR A 17 7.71 3.64 -10.71
C TYR A 17 6.23 3.43 -10.38
N ARG A 18 5.45 2.77 -11.25
CA ARG A 18 4.07 2.36 -10.94
C ARG A 18 4.07 1.36 -9.79
N PHE A 19 3.36 1.65 -8.71
CA PHE A 19 3.31 0.82 -7.51
C PHE A 19 1.91 0.37 -7.09
N LEU A 20 0.85 0.97 -7.64
CA LEU A 20 -0.54 0.62 -7.39
C LEU A 20 -1.04 -0.32 -8.49
N ASN A 21 -0.51 -1.54 -8.51
CA ASN A 21 -0.87 -2.60 -9.43
C ASN A 21 -0.72 -3.98 -8.80
N PHE A 22 -1.46 -4.97 -9.33
CA PHE A 22 -1.48 -6.34 -8.82
C PHE A 22 -0.12 -7.04 -8.83
N LYS A 23 0.85 -6.64 -9.67
CA LYS A 23 2.19 -7.25 -9.63
C LYS A 23 2.95 -6.86 -8.35
N LYS A 24 2.71 -5.65 -7.82
CA LYS A 24 3.37 -5.16 -6.59
C LYS A 24 2.50 -5.33 -5.34
N LEU A 25 1.19 -5.19 -5.47
CA LEU A 25 0.20 -5.34 -4.40
C LEU A 25 -0.65 -6.59 -4.67
N ASN A 26 -0.02 -7.75 -4.51
CA ASN A 26 -0.64 -9.05 -4.79
C ASN A 26 -1.27 -9.72 -3.56
N SER A 27 -1.20 -9.06 -2.41
CA SER A 27 -1.73 -9.54 -1.13
C SER A 27 -2.09 -8.36 -0.24
N PHE A 28 -2.94 -8.61 0.75
CA PHE A 28 -3.25 -7.67 1.81
C PHE A 28 -2.02 -7.33 2.67
N GLU A 29 -1.06 -8.26 2.82
CA GLU A 29 0.22 -7.98 3.49
C GLU A 29 1.03 -6.91 2.73
N GLU A 30 1.04 -6.94 1.40
CA GLU A 30 1.71 -5.90 0.60
C GLU A 30 1.01 -4.54 0.71
N ILE A 31 -0.32 -4.53 0.85
CA ILE A 31 -1.08 -3.30 1.10
C ILE A 31 -0.75 -2.75 2.49
N TYR A 32 -0.74 -3.61 3.53
CA TYR A 32 -0.34 -3.25 4.88
C TYR A 32 1.06 -2.63 4.90
N ASN A 33 2.03 -3.31 4.29
CA ASN A 33 3.41 -2.82 4.19
C ASN A 33 3.49 -1.47 3.46
N LEU A 34 2.76 -1.29 2.35
CA LEU A 34 2.72 -0.01 1.64
C LEU A 34 2.22 1.11 2.55
N PHE A 35 1.18 0.89 3.34
CA PHE A 35 0.61 1.94 4.19
C PHE A 35 1.52 2.22 5.39
N PHE A 36 1.78 1.21 6.22
CA PHE A 36 2.36 1.42 7.55
C PHE A 36 3.89 1.28 7.60
N ALA A 37 4.51 0.57 6.65
CA ALA A 37 5.97 0.41 6.60
C ALA A 37 6.65 1.33 5.58
N VAL A 38 5.92 1.82 4.57
CA VAL A 38 6.46 2.70 3.51
C VAL A 38 5.93 4.11 3.67
N LEU A 39 4.62 4.34 3.51
CA LEU A 39 4.06 5.69 3.47
C LEU A 39 4.07 6.37 4.84
N ALA A 40 3.97 5.60 5.93
CA ALA A 40 4.00 6.11 7.31
C ALA A 40 5.40 6.25 7.94
N LYS A 41 6.46 5.81 7.25
CA LYS A 41 7.83 5.86 7.78
C LYS A 41 8.80 6.59 6.86
N LYS A 42 9.63 7.45 7.46
CA LYS A 42 10.75 8.09 6.75
C LYS A 42 11.70 7.00 6.24
N ILE A 43 12.34 7.25 5.10
CA ILE A 43 13.23 6.27 4.44
C ILE A 43 14.29 5.69 5.41
N PRO A 44 14.96 6.46 6.28
CA PRO A 44 15.94 5.94 7.23
C PRO A 44 15.36 5.03 8.32
N ASP A 45 14.05 5.12 8.59
CA ASP A 45 13.36 4.37 9.64
C ASP A 45 12.75 3.05 9.10
N ARG A 46 12.93 2.78 7.80
CA ARG A 46 12.45 1.55 7.15
C ARG A 46 13.47 0.44 7.38
N ASN A 47 12.97 -0.80 7.50
CA ASN A 47 13.87 -1.96 7.51
C ASN A 47 14.51 -2.17 6.11
N ASN A 48 15.63 -2.88 6.06
CA ASN A 48 16.41 -3.09 4.84
C ASN A 48 15.58 -3.66 3.68
N ARG A 49 14.74 -4.67 3.94
CA ARG A 49 13.90 -5.32 2.93
C ARG A 49 12.91 -4.32 2.28
N ILE A 50 12.25 -3.51 3.10
CA ILE A 50 11.30 -2.49 2.65
C ILE A 50 12.03 -1.37 1.92
N GLN A 51 13.19 -0.96 2.41
CA GLN A 51 14.00 0.07 1.77
C GLN A 51 14.47 -0.38 0.38
N GLU A 52 14.98 -1.60 0.23
CA GLU A 52 15.36 -2.16 -1.07
C GLU A 52 14.19 -2.21 -2.05
N LYS A 53 13.00 -2.62 -1.59
CA LYS A 53 11.81 -2.78 -2.45
C LYS A 53 11.11 -1.46 -2.80
N TYR A 54 11.13 -0.48 -1.90
CA TYR A 54 10.27 0.71 -1.95
C TYR A 54 11.01 2.04 -1.72
N ASN A 55 12.33 2.12 -1.93
CA ASN A 55 13.11 3.36 -1.76
C ASN A 55 12.59 4.55 -2.58
N TYR A 56 12.00 4.29 -3.76
CA TYR A 56 11.47 5.29 -4.68
C TYR A 56 10.10 5.86 -4.26
N ILE A 57 9.45 5.26 -3.24
CA ILE A 57 8.19 5.74 -2.70
C ILE A 57 8.48 6.63 -1.48
N PRO A 58 8.07 7.91 -1.49
CA PRO A 58 8.36 8.82 -0.39
C PRO A 58 7.53 8.51 0.85
N TYR A 59 8.00 8.99 2.00
CA TYR A 59 7.19 9.12 3.20
C TYR A 59 6.12 10.20 2.99
N LEU A 60 4.90 9.93 3.44
CA LEU A 60 3.81 10.90 3.48
C LEU A 60 3.54 11.26 4.94
N ASN A 61 3.77 12.51 5.29
CA ASN A 61 3.48 13.03 6.63
C ASN A 61 1.97 13.22 6.84
N SER A 62 1.25 12.10 6.88
CA SER A 62 -0.20 12.07 6.96
C SER A 62 -0.64 11.00 7.95
N SER A 63 -1.44 11.42 8.93
CA SER A 63 -2.07 10.53 9.91
C SER A 63 -2.97 9.47 9.28
N LEU A 64 -3.32 9.61 7.99
CA LEU A 64 -4.04 8.58 7.22
C LEU A 64 -3.27 7.26 7.15
N PHE A 65 -1.94 7.29 7.24
CA PHE A 65 -1.10 6.09 7.15
C PHE A 65 -0.57 5.65 8.51
N GLU A 66 -0.95 6.31 9.60
CA GLU A 66 -0.59 5.86 10.95
C GLU A 66 -1.59 4.79 11.40
N GLU A 67 -1.10 3.76 12.10
CA GLU A 67 -1.97 2.73 12.66
C GLU A 67 -2.88 3.36 13.73
N THR A 68 -4.17 3.06 13.64
CA THR A 68 -5.16 3.48 14.62
C THR A 68 -5.17 2.56 15.84
N GLU A 69 -5.67 3.05 16.97
CA GLU A 69 -5.84 2.23 18.18
C GLU A 69 -6.71 0.99 17.92
N LEU A 70 -7.72 1.11 17.04
CA LEU A 70 -8.58 -0.01 16.66
C LEU A 70 -7.81 -1.10 15.90
N GLU A 71 -6.98 -0.73 14.92
CA GLU A 71 -6.17 -1.68 14.14
C GLU A 71 -5.15 -2.43 15.00
N MET A 72 -4.64 -1.77 16.05
CA MET A 72 -3.72 -2.35 17.03
C MET A 72 -4.41 -3.09 18.19
N SER A 73 -5.73 -2.91 18.36
CA SER A 73 -6.47 -3.49 19.48
C SER A 73 -6.69 -5.01 19.30
N ARG A 74 -6.98 -5.68 20.42
CA ARG A 74 -7.36 -7.11 20.42
C ARG A 74 -8.70 -7.37 19.71
N ASP A 75 -9.58 -6.38 19.72
CA ASP A 75 -10.93 -6.49 19.15
C ASP A 75 -10.97 -6.08 17.67
N GLY A 76 -9.89 -5.49 17.15
CA GLY A 76 -9.75 -5.11 15.75
C GLY A 76 -9.00 -6.14 14.89
N ILE A 77 -9.16 -5.97 13.58
CA ILE A 77 -8.47 -6.75 12.55
C ILE A 77 -7.65 -5.82 11.65
N GLY A 78 -6.36 -6.13 11.52
CA GLY A 78 -5.47 -5.46 10.57
C GLY A 78 -5.72 -5.98 9.16
N ILE A 79 -5.49 -5.14 8.15
CA ILE A 79 -5.70 -5.53 6.75
C ILE A 79 -4.83 -6.74 6.35
N ASP A 80 -3.61 -6.86 6.88
CA ASP A 80 -2.71 -8.00 6.71
C ASP A 80 -3.27 -9.35 7.20
N ARG A 81 -4.27 -9.32 8.09
CA ARG A 81 -4.94 -10.50 8.64
C ARG A 81 -6.19 -10.91 7.87
N LEU A 82 -6.56 -10.19 6.80
CA LEU A 82 -7.68 -10.57 5.95
C LEU A 82 -7.35 -11.83 5.15
N PRO A 83 -8.31 -12.77 4.98
CA PRO A 83 -8.09 -13.95 4.16
C PRO A 83 -7.98 -13.56 2.69
N GLU A 84 -6.92 -14.04 2.04
CA GLU A 84 -6.82 -14.00 0.58
C GLU A 84 -7.83 -14.95 -0.05
N GLY A 85 -8.40 -14.55 -1.19
CA GLY A 85 -9.29 -15.42 -1.94
C GLY A 85 -10.12 -14.69 -2.98
N ASP A 86 -10.78 -15.49 -3.81
CA ASP A 86 -11.72 -14.98 -4.80
C ASP A 86 -12.98 -14.46 -4.10
N ILE A 87 -13.39 -13.25 -4.47
CA ILE A 87 -14.61 -12.63 -3.98
C ILE A 87 -15.63 -12.68 -5.12
N TYR A 88 -16.84 -13.14 -4.81
CA TYR A 88 -17.95 -13.06 -5.74
C TYR A 88 -18.33 -11.59 -5.95
N ILE A 89 -18.14 -11.08 -7.18
CA ILE A 89 -18.57 -9.73 -7.53
C ILE A 89 -20.08 -9.75 -7.74
N PHE A 90 -20.80 -8.94 -6.96
CA PHE A 90 -22.24 -8.79 -7.14
C PHE A 90 -22.53 -8.20 -8.53
N GLU A 91 -23.42 -8.87 -9.26
CA GLU A 91 -23.69 -8.62 -10.69
C GLU A 91 -24.15 -7.19 -11.01
N LYS A 92 -24.76 -6.50 -10.03
CA LYS A 92 -25.22 -5.11 -10.20
C LYS A 92 -24.19 -4.07 -9.81
N THR A 93 -22.98 -4.49 -9.43
CA THR A 93 -21.89 -3.55 -9.15
C THR A 93 -21.42 -2.91 -10.46
N ILE A 94 -20.94 -1.67 -10.36
CA ILE A 94 -20.27 -0.99 -11.49
C ILE A 94 -18.82 -1.46 -11.67
N LEU A 95 -18.34 -2.35 -10.79
CA LEU A 95 -17.00 -2.91 -10.87
C LEU A 95 -16.95 -3.84 -12.09
N LYS A 96 -16.26 -3.39 -13.12
CA LYS A 96 -15.93 -4.21 -14.28
C LYS A 96 -14.67 -4.99 -13.93
N GLY A 97 -14.79 -6.33 -13.91
CA GLY A 97 -13.66 -7.24 -13.81
C GLY A 97 -12.72 -7.13 -15.00
#